data_AF-A0A2P8GQV6-F1
#
_entry.id   AF-A0A2P8GQV6-F1
#
_cell.length_a   1.000
_cell.length_b   1.000
_cell.length_c   1.000
_cell.angle_alpha   90.00
_cell.angle_beta   90.00
_cell.angle_gamma   90.00
#
_symmetry.space_group_name_H-M   'P 1'
#
loop_
_entity.id
_entity.type
_entity.pdbx_description
1 polymer ?
#
loop_
_entity_poly.entity_id
_entity_poly.type
_entity_poly.pdbx_seq_one_letter_code
_entity_poly.pdbx_strand_id
1 'polypeptide(L)'
;MKQIYTMVTALVLCAALFFVMDPLADNSAFEKPPTEKNSAPVQTKIETVAKEEDKAVDKIAEFPVLPAQREKLDALQRQRQESIKGMDPARIEIPSIKAKAVIEATGILKNGEMGVPEDVDEVGWFEPGFKVGAKGHAVLAGHVDSLTGPAIFYDLKKMKIGETVILTDRDGREMVFQVTEMVSYETDEAPIEEIFGSSGKRMINLITCIGDFNRKIGSHEERLVVSAELVSDSATKEKEPEPPTNVKATSSNISWYAVRDDAIIGYRIYEEDKKTGEIKKIDTVSLFDRKKVELQTSPDKRYFVTSVDVDLNESKKAQATQ
;
A
#
# COMPACT_ATOMS: atom_id res chain seq x y z
N MET A 1 -23.39 37.89 -55.17
CA MET A 1 -24.37 38.15 -54.09
C MET A 1 -24.83 36.81 -53.50
N LYS A 2 -25.33 36.78 -52.25
CA LYS A 2 -25.70 35.56 -51.48
C LYS A 2 -24.55 34.57 -51.14
N GLN A 3 -23.44 35.05 -50.56
CA GLN A 3 -22.42 34.16 -49.98
C GLN A 3 -21.66 34.76 -48.76
N ILE A 4 -22.25 35.76 -48.08
CA ILE A 4 -21.57 36.50 -46.98
C ILE A 4 -22.45 36.59 -45.70
N TYR A 5 -23.76 36.33 -45.78
CA TYR A 5 -24.73 36.72 -44.76
C TYR A 5 -25.07 35.68 -43.67
N THR A 6 -24.39 34.53 -43.63
CA THR A 6 -24.67 33.45 -42.65
C THR A 6 -23.50 33.13 -41.71
N MET A 7 -22.37 33.85 -41.79
CA MET A 7 -21.23 33.70 -40.87
C MET A 7 -21.04 34.87 -39.89
N VAL A 8 -21.97 35.84 -39.87
CA VAL A 8 -21.87 37.05 -39.01
C VAL A 8 -22.77 36.96 -37.76
N THR A 9 -23.81 36.11 -37.78
CA THR A 9 -24.76 35.95 -36.67
C THR A 9 -24.28 35.03 -35.54
N ALA A 10 -23.12 34.38 -35.68
CA ALA A 10 -22.58 33.41 -34.72
C ALA A 10 -21.42 33.94 -33.85
N LEU A 11 -21.05 35.23 -33.98
CA LEU A 11 -19.85 35.80 -33.33
C LEU A 11 -20.10 37.14 -32.61
N VAL A 12 -21.37 37.48 -32.34
CA VAL A 12 -21.77 38.75 -31.69
C VAL A 12 -22.26 38.54 -30.24
N LEU A 13 -22.51 37.29 -29.82
CA LEU A 13 -23.03 36.97 -28.48
C LEU A 13 -21.93 36.78 -27.40
N CYS A 14 -20.69 37.18 -27.66
CA CYS A 14 -19.52 36.87 -26.83
C CYS A 14 -18.68 38.11 -26.41
N ALA A 15 -19.19 39.34 -26.63
CA ALA A 15 -18.43 40.58 -26.40
C ALA A 15 -19.29 41.76 -25.92
N ALA A 16 -20.29 41.51 -25.06
CA ALA A 16 -21.26 42.53 -24.63
C ALA A 16 -21.70 42.41 -23.15
N LEU A 17 -20.75 42.25 -22.22
CA LEU A 17 -20.97 42.46 -20.78
C LEU A 17 -19.70 42.93 -20.02
N PHE A 18 -18.82 43.64 -20.71
CA PHE A 18 -17.72 44.42 -20.14
C PHE A 18 -17.86 45.87 -20.66
N PHE A 19 -17.39 46.85 -19.87
CA PHE A 19 -17.52 48.29 -20.11
C PHE A 19 -18.95 48.86 -20.14
N VAL A 20 -19.49 49.11 -18.94
CA VAL A 20 -20.18 50.38 -18.67
C VAL A 20 -19.13 51.35 -18.11
N MET A 21 -19.23 52.63 -18.44
CA MET A 21 -18.17 53.62 -18.23
C MET A 21 -18.26 54.39 -16.89
N ASP A 22 -17.11 54.58 -16.26
CA ASP A 22 -16.76 55.74 -15.41
C ASP A 22 -16.75 57.07 -16.21
N PRO A 23 -16.59 58.27 -15.61
CA PRO A 23 -16.46 58.61 -14.18
C PRO A 23 -17.43 59.73 -13.72
N LEU A 24 -17.42 60.02 -12.40
CA LEU A 24 -17.49 61.41 -11.91
C LEU A 24 -16.52 61.59 -10.73
N ALA A 25 -15.90 62.75 -10.63
CA ALA A 25 -14.97 63.12 -9.57
C ALA A 25 -15.36 64.48 -8.97
N ASP A 26 -15.15 64.66 -7.66
CA ASP A 26 -14.93 65.98 -7.07
C ASP A 26 -14.04 65.88 -5.81
N ASN A 27 -13.68 67.02 -5.22
CA ASN A 27 -12.42 67.23 -4.51
C ASN A 27 -12.58 67.67 -3.06
N SER A 28 -11.64 67.27 -2.21
CA SER A 28 -11.03 68.12 -1.16
C SER A 28 -9.74 67.43 -0.69
N ALA A 29 -8.51 67.93 -0.84
CA ALA A 29 -7.90 69.28 -0.81
C ALA A 29 -7.30 69.63 0.57
N PHE A 30 -5.96 69.48 0.65
CA PHE A 30 -5.05 69.94 1.73
C PHE A 30 -5.24 69.24 3.10
N GLU A 31 -4.22 69.09 3.95
CA GLU A 31 -3.01 69.92 4.14
C GLU A 31 -1.70 69.14 4.46
N LYS A 32 -0.57 69.84 4.50
CA LYS A 32 0.83 69.41 4.76
C LYS A 32 1.65 70.70 5.05
N PRO A 33 2.91 70.71 5.57
CA PRO A 33 3.86 69.63 5.93
C PRO A 33 4.36 69.87 7.41
N PRO A 34 5.65 69.72 7.89
CA PRO A 34 6.89 69.29 7.24
C PRO A 34 7.96 68.45 8.01
N THR A 35 8.85 67.87 7.18
CA THR A 35 10.31 67.64 7.34
C THR A 35 10.93 66.60 8.31
N GLU A 36 11.62 65.64 7.66
CA GLU A 36 13.02 65.23 7.85
C GLU A 36 13.46 64.00 8.70
N LYS A 37 14.43 63.29 8.08
CA LYS A 37 15.59 62.52 8.62
C LYS A 37 15.41 61.08 9.16
N ASN A 38 15.96 60.17 8.33
CA ASN A 38 16.83 59.03 8.67
C ASN A 38 16.42 57.99 9.73
N SER A 39 16.11 56.77 9.27
CA SER A 39 16.85 55.56 9.70
C SER A 39 16.69 54.42 8.66
N ALA A 40 17.62 53.46 8.66
CA ALA A 40 17.58 52.27 7.80
C ALA A 40 16.73 51.14 8.43
N PRO A 41 16.19 50.19 7.64
CA PRO A 41 15.25 49.19 8.16
C PRO A 41 15.93 48.10 9.01
N VAL A 42 15.34 47.81 10.16
CA VAL A 42 15.61 46.60 10.96
C VAL A 42 14.60 45.50 10.57
N GLN A 43 15.05 44.25 10.62
CA GLN A 43 14.36 43.09 10.08
C GLN A 43 13.14 42.66 10.90
N THR A 44 12.03 42.32 10.24
CA THR A 44 10.91 41.58 10.84
C THR A 44 10.51 40.39 9.97
N LYS A 45 10.92 39.20 10.44
CA LYS A 45 10.18 37.93 10.44
C LYS A 45 9.47 37.48 9.13
N ILE A 46 10.09 36.53 8.43
CA ILE A 46 9.37 35.55 7.60
C ILE A 46 8.92 34.43 8.55
N GLU A 47 7.61 34.15 8.62
CA GLU A 47 7.08 32.99 9.36
C GLU A 47 6.88 31.80 8.41
N THR A 48 7.96 31.04 8.21
CA THR A 48 7.85 29.73 7.54
C THR A 48 7.30 28.71 8.53
N VAL A 49 6.02 28.34 8.38
CA VAL A 49 5.44 27.18 9.08
C VAL A 49 5.98 25.90 8.44
N ALA A 50 7.19 25.52 8.85
CA ALA A 50 7.80 24.26 8.44
C ALA A 50 7.12 23.09 9.16
N LYS A 51 6.78 22.05 8.40
CA LYS A 51 6.26 20.75 8.85
C LYS A 51 6.85 20.31 10.19
N GLU A 52 5.98 19.81 11.07
CA GLU A 52 6.37 18.77 12.01
C GLU A 52 6.66 17.49 11.21
N GLU A 53 7.95 17.19 10.98
CA GLU A 53 8.35 15.89 10.48
C GLU A 53 8.27 14.87 11.62
N ASP A 54 7.53 13.78 11.36
CA ASP A 54 7.25 12.75 12.35
C ASP A 54 8.56 12.13 12.87
N LYS A 55 8.72 12.11 14.20
CA LYS A 55 9.96 11.65 14.84
C LYS A 55 10.01 10.14 14.85
N ALA A 56 10.40 9.57 13.71
CA ALA A 56 10.87 8.21 13.58
C ALA A 56 12.01 7.98 14.59
N VAL A 57 11.68 7.38 15.73
CA VAL A 57 12.66 6.93 16.71
C VAL A 57 13.54 5.91 16.01
N ASP A 58 14.85 6.20 15.92
CA ASP A 58 15.83 5.34 15.26
C ASP A 58 16.05 4.05 16.08
N LYS A 59 15.09 3.13 15.98
CA LYS A 59 15.12 1.80 16.62
C LYS A 59 16.23 0.92 16.06
N ILE A 60 16.84 1.29 14.93
CA ILE A 60 17.99 0.59 14.34
C ILE A 60 19.27 0.94 15.11
N ALA A 61 19.32 2.07 15.82
CA ALA A 61 20.44 2.43 16.71
C ALA A 61 20.69 1.45 17.87
N GLU A 62 19.81 0.46 18.08
CA GLU A 62 20.04 -0.71 18.94
C GLU A 62 21.14 -1.65 18.37
N PHE A 63 21.39 -1.60 17.06
CA PHE A 63 22.41 -2.37 16.36
C PHE A 63 23.47 -1.43 15.76
N PRO A 64 24.77 -1.61 16.05
CA PRO A 64 25.82 -0.89 15.33
C PRO A 64 25.88 -1.36 13.87
N VAL A 65 25.59 -0.45 12.95
CA VAL A 65 25.59 -0.66 11.49
C VAL A 65 26.69 0.20 10.86
N LEU A 66 27.61 -0.42 10.10
CA LEU A 66 28.67 0.28 9.36
C LEU A 66 28.08 1.01 8.12
N PRO A 67 28.73 2.07 7.58
CA PRO A 67 28.17 2.86 6.48
C PRO A 67 27.70 2.06 5.26
N ALA A 68 28.52 1.12 4.75
CA ALA A 68 28.16 0.26 3.61
C ALA A 68 27.03 -0.75 3.92
N GLN A 69 26.76 -1.01 5.20
CA GLN A 69 25.64 -1.85 5.64
C GLN A 69 24.36 -1.01 5.77
N ARG A 70 24.48 0.29 6.09
CA ARG A 70 23.37 1.25 6.03
C ARG A 70 22.86 1.40 4.60
N GLU A 71 23.75 1.51 3.61
CA GLU A 71 23.35 1.52 2.19
C GLU A 71 22.55 0.26 1.79
N LYS A 72 22.95 -0.92 2.29
CA LYS A 72 22.18 -2.16 2.05
C LYS A 72 20.83 -2.15 2.77
N LEU A 73 20.80 -1.64 4.00
CA LEU A 73 19.57 -1.55 4.81
C LEU A 73 18.57 -0.57 4.18
N ASP A 74 19.04 0.60 3.77
CA ASP A 74 18.27 1.60 3.02
C ASP A 74 17.75 1.02 1.70
N ALA A 75 18.54 0.20 1.00
CA ALA A 75 18.12 -0.47 -0.23
C ALA A 75 17.01 -1.52 0.02
N LEU A 76 17.14 -2.35 1.07
CA LEU A 76 16.10 -3.31 1.46
C LEU A 76 14.81 -2.61 1.93
N GLN A 77 14.93 -1.52 2.70
CA GLN A 77 13.79 -0.71 3.12
C GLN A 77 13.12 -0.02 1.94
N ARG A 78 13.87 0.51 0.97
CA ARG A 78 13.31 1.02 -0.29
C ARG A 78 12.61 -0.09 -1.07
N GLN A 79 13.21 -1.27 -1.19
CA GLN A 79 12.59 -2.42 -1.85
C GLN A 79 11.26 -2.81 -1.18
N ARG A 80 11.18 -2.80 0.17
CA ARG A 80 9.91 -3.03 0.89
C ARG A 80 8.92 -1.86 0.75
N GLN A 81 9.39 -0.61 0.61
CA GLN A 81 8.52 0.53 0.33
C GLN A 81 7.94 0.48 -1.09
N GLU A 82 8.75 0.15 -2.11
CA GLU A 82 8.27 -0.06 -3.49
C GLU A 82 7.30 -1.25 -3.56
N SER A 83 7.57 -2.36 -2.85
CA SER A 83 6.65 -3.50 -2.84
C SER A 83 5.31 -3.18 -2.14
N ILE A 84 5.33 -2.34 -1.10
CA ILE A 84 4.13 -1.80 -0.43
C ILE A 84 3.34 -0.82 -1.32
N LYS A 85 3.93 -0.24 -2.38
CA LYS A 85 3.17 0.50 -3.41
C LYS A 85 2.39 -0.41 -4.36
N GLY A 86 2.51 -1.73 -4.22
CA GLY A 86 1.81 -2.72 -5.04
C GLY A 86 2.55 -3.09 -6.34
N MET A 87 1.79 -3.58 -7.31
CA MET A 87 2.24 -3.90 -8.68
C MET A 87 1.11 -3.67 -9.69
N ASP A 88 1.49 -3.62 -10.97
CA ASP A 88 0.55 -3.55 -12.09
C ASP A 88 0.28 -4.98 -12.59
N PRO A 89 -0.93 -5.52 -12.39
CA PRO A 89 -1.23 -6.93 -12.64
C PRO A 89 -1.33 -7.22 -14.14
N ALA A 90 -0.96 -8.44 -14.55
CA ALA A 90 -0.95 -8.88 -15.94
C ALA A 90 -1.63 -10.23 -16.19
N ARG A 91 -1.81 -11.05 -15.15
CA ARG A 91 -2.59 -12.30 -15.17
C ARG A 91 -3.31 -12.52 -13.85
N ILE A 92 -4.47 -13.18 -13.92
CA ILE A 92 -5.23 -13.71 -12.78
C ILE A 92 -5.40 -15.22 -12.90
N GLU A 93 -5.32 -15.92 -11.77
CA GLU A 93 -5.74 -17.32 -11.62
C GLU A 93 -6.57 -17.50 -10.34
N ILE A 94 -7.70 -18.20 -10.46
CA ILE A 94 -8.59 -18.54 -9.34
C ILE A 94 -8.78 -20.06 -9.33
N PRO A 95 -7.93 -20.82 -8.59
CA PRO A 95 -7.85 -22.28 -8.74
C PRO A 95 -9.13 -23.05 -8.43
N SER A 96 -9.98 -22.56 -7.50
CA SER A 96 -11.21 -23.25 -7.09
C SER A 96 -12.27 -23.30 -8.21
N ILE A 97 -12.34 -22.26 -9.03
CA ILE A 97 -13.25 -22.16 -10.18
C ILE A 97 -12.54 -22.38 -11.53
N LYS A 98 -11.23 -22.59 -11.52
CA LYS A 98 -10.34 -22.79 -12.70
C LYS A 98 -10.26 -21.60 -13.67
N ALA A 99 -10.71 -20.41 -13.26
CA ALA A 99 -10.56 -19.20 -14.07
C ALA A 99 -9.07 -18.84 -14.20
N LYS A 100 -8.64 -18.55 -15.43
CA LYS A 100 -7.31 -18.03 -15.77
C LYS A 100 -7.45 -17.04 -16.91
N ALA A 101 -6.95 -15.82 -16.73
CA ALA A 101 -7.03 -14.78 -17.74
C ALA A 101 -5.77 -13.88 -17.74
N VAL A 102 -5.56 -13.18 -18.84
CA VAL A 102 -4.71 -11.98 -18.85
C VAL A 102 -5.49 -10.81 -18.24
N ILE A 103 -4.77 -9.76 -17.85
CA ILE A 103 -5.35 -8.53 -17.32
C ILE A 103 -4.92 -7.34 -18.19
N GLU A 104 -5.88 -6.50 -18.53
CA GLU A 104 -5.64 -5.16 -19.08
C GLU A 104 -5.98 -4.04 -18.08
N ALA A 105 -5.47 -2.84 -18.35
CA ALA A 105 -5.75 -1.65 -17.56
C ALA A 105 -6.99 -0.94 -18.11
N THR A 106 -7.99 -0.75 -17.25
CA THR A 106 -9.26 -0.08 -17.55
C THR A 106 -9.38 1.23 -16.77
N GLY A 107 -9.98 2.24 -17.42
CA GLY A 107 -10.14 3.59 -16.88
C GLY A 107 -11.59 3.91 -16.49
N ILE A 108 -11.90 5.21 -16.46
CA ILE A 108 -13.25 5.73 -16.27
C ILE A 108 -13.84 6.08 -17.64
N LEU A 109 -15.05 5.59 -17.92
CA LEU A 109 -15.81 5.85 -19.14
C LEU A 109 -16.46 7.25 -19.12
N LYS A 110 -16.93 7.73 -20.28
CA LYS A 110 -17.49 9.10 -20.44
C LYS A 110 -18.78 9.36 -19.65
N ASN A 111 -19.45 8.30 -19.19
CA ASN A 111 -20.63 8.33 -18.32
C ASN A 111 -20.27 8.25 -16.81
N GLY A 112 -18.98 8.04 -16.46
CA GLY A 112 -18.50 7.91 -15.09
C GLY A 112 -18.34 6.47 -14.59
N GLU A 113 -18.72 5.47 -15.38
CA GLU A 113 -18.57 4.05 -15.03
C GLU A 113 -17.11 3.57 -15.11
N MET A 114 -16.77 2.52 -14.36
CA MET A 114 -15.53 1.76 -14.56
C MET A 114 -15.59 1.03 -15.91
N GLY A 115 -14.49 1.10 -16.67
CA GLY A 115 -14.32 0.30 -17.88
C GLY A 115 -14.23 -1.20 -17.59
N VAL A 116 -14.81 -2.01 -18.45
CA VAL A 116 -14.68 -3.48 -18.48
C VAL A 116 -14.03 -3.87 -19.81
N PRO A 117 -13.34 -5.03 -19.88
CA PRO A 117 -12.62 -5.42 -21.10
C PRO A 117 -13.56 -5.68 -22.28
N GLU A 118 -13.06 -5.52 -23.51
CA GLU A 118 -13.83 -5.84 -24.73
C GLU A 118 -13.97 -7.37 -24.95
N ASP A 119 -12.98 -8.17 -24.52
CA ASP A 119 -13.05 -9.62 -24.53
C ASP A 119 -13.71 -10.15 -23.23
N VAL A 120 -14.53 -11.19 -23.38
CA VAL A 120 -15.27 -11.83 -22.29
C VAL A 120 -14.45 -12.86 -21.50
N ASP A 121 -13.32 -13.31 -22.06
CA ASP A 121 -12.36 -14.19 -21.39
C ASP A 121 -11.22 -13.42 -20.69
N GLU A 122 -11.19 -12.08 -20.78
CA GLU A 122 -10.22 -11.20 -20.12
C GLU A 122 -10.77 -10.47 -18.88
N VAL A 123 -9.88 -9.89 -18.07
CA VAL A 123 -10.22 -9.14 -16.83
C VAL A 123 -9.63 -7.74 -16.86
N GLY A 124 -10.43 -6.72 -16.55
CA GLY A 124 -9.99 -5.33 -16.46
C GLY A 124 -9.61 -4.97 -15.01
N TRP A 125 -8.40 -4.46 -14.79
CA TRP A 125 -8.00 -3.82 -13.53
C TRP A 125 -8.22 -2.30 -13.61
N PHE A 126 -8.77 -1.71 -12.55
CA PHE A 126 -9.03 -0.27 -12.48
C PHE A 126 -7.74 0.53 -12.18
N GLU A 127 -7.00 0.88 -13.23
CA GLU A 127 -5.73 1.63 -13.14
C GLU A 127 -5.83 2.95 -12.34
N PRO A 128 -6.92 3.75 -12.43
CA PRO A 128 -7.05 4.98 -11.64
C PRO A 128 -7.19 4.78 -10.12
N GLY A 129 -7.40 3.53 -9.66
CA GLY A 129 -7.55 3.18 -8.26
C GLY A 129 -6.23 2.77 -7.59
N PHE A 130 -6.31 1.83 -6.65
CA PHE A 130 -5.13 1.28 -5.99
C PHE A 130 -4.44 0.21 -6.86
N LYS A 131 -3.10 0.22 -6.88
CA LYS A 131 -2.29 -0.87 -7.43
C LYS A 131 -2.48 -2.14 -6.61
N VAL A 132 -2.37 -3.30 -7.27
CA VAL A 132 -2.55 -4.60 -6.62
C VAL A 132 -1.51 -4.80 -5.53
N GLY A 133 -1.96 -5.05 -4.29
CA GLY A 133 -1.09 -5.18 -3.13
C GLY A 133 -0.57 -3.85 -2.54
N ALA A 134 -1.10 -2.70 -2.96
CA ALA A 134 -1.02 -1.47 -2.18
C ALA A 134 -1.95 -1.51 -0.95
N LYS A 135 -1.87 -0.53 -0.06
CA LYS A 135 -2.90 -0.33 0.99
C LYS A 135 -4.11 0.41 0.40
N GLY A 136 -5.30 -0.20 0.50
CA GLY A 136 -6.49 0.20 -0.26
C GLY A 136 -7.16 -1.00 -0.95
N HIS A 137 -8.19 -0.73 -1.75
CA HIS A 137 -8.89 -1.74 -2.55
C HIS A 137 -8.49 -1.60 -4.03
N ALA A 138 -7.74 -2.56 -4.54
CA ALA A 138 -7.46 -2.68 -5.97
C ALA A 138 -8.60 -3.45 -6.64
N VAL A 139 -9.29 -2.81 -7.59
CA VAL A 139 -10.54 -3.35 -8.18
C VAL A 139 -10.26 -4.03 -9.52
N LEU A 140 -10.83 -5.21 -9.71
CA LEU A 140 -10.80 -5.95 -10.98
C LEU A 140 -12.22 -6.38 -11.38
N ALA A 141 -12.59 -6.18 -12.64
CA ALA A 141 -13.91 -6.53 -13.18
C ALA A 141 -13.78 -7.51 -14.35
N GLY A 142 -14.74 -8.44 -14.46
CA GLY A 142 -14.80 -9.43 -15.53
C GLY A 142 -16.23 -9.86 -15.81
N HIS A 143 -16.49 -10.24 -17.06
CA HIS A 143 -17.83 -10.57 -17.54
C HIS A 143 -18.38 -11.85 -16.89
N VAL A 144 -19.69 -11.89 -16.65
CA VAL A 144 -20.37 -13.09 -16.12
C VAL A 144 -20.71 -14.06 -17.25
N ASP A 145 -21.31 -13.59 -18.33
CA ASP A 145 -21.58 -14.38 -19.53
C ASP A 145 -21.56 -13.52 -20.80
N SER A 146 -21.88 -14.15 -21.92
CA SER A 146 -21.88 -13.61 -23.27
C SER A 146 -23.07 -14.16 -24.05
N LEU A 147 -23.34 -13.59 -25.23
CA LEU A 147 -24.34 -14.10 -26.17
C LEU A 147 -24.10 -15.57 -26.61
N THR A 148 -22.90 -16.10 -26.38
CA THR A 148 -22.45 -17.44 -26.75
C THR A 148 -22.29 -18.41 -25.59
N GLY A 149 -22.32 -17.95 -24.32
CA GLY A 149 -22.16 -18.79 -23.14
C GLY A 149 -21.43 -18.11 -21.97
N PRO A 150 -21.05 -18.87 -20.93
CA PRO A 150 -20.24 -18.38 -19.80
C PRO A 150 -19.01 -17.56 -20.20
N ALA A 151 -18.67 -16.57 -19.37
CA ALA A 151 -17.47 -15.74 -19.48
C ALA A 151 -16.56 -15.92 -18.24
N ILE A 152 -15.43 -15.21 -18.16
CA ILE A 152 -14.36 -15.47 -17.19
C ILE A 152 -14.81 -15.54 -15.72
N PHE A 153 -15.79 -14.72 -15.30
CA PHE A 153 -16.29 -14.66 -13.93
C PHE A 153 -17.67 -15.33 -13.74
N TYR A 154 -18.16 -16.11 -14.71
CA TYR A 154 -19.44 -16.86 -14.60
C TYR A 154 -19.59 -17.66 -13.29
N ASP A 155 -18.48 -18.29 -12.89
CA ASP A 155 -18.37 -19.17 -11.73
C ASP A 155 -17.89 -18.46 -10.45
N LEU A 156 -17.65 -17.14 -10.46
CA LEU A 156 -17.18 -16.38 -9.30
C LEU A 156 -18.11 -16.57 -8.08
N LYS A 157 -19.43 -16.65 -8.31
CA LYS A 157 -20.48 -16.98 -7.32
C LYS A 157 -20.38 -18.37 -6.66
N LYS A 158 -19.47 -19.24 -7.12
CA LYS A 158 -19.17 -20.56 -6.52
C LYS A 158 -17.99 -20.53 -5.55
N MET A 159 -17.25 -19.40 -5.50
CA MET A 159 -16.14 -19.22 -4.57
C MET A 159 -16.59 -19.25 -3.11
N LYS A 160 -15.63 -19.34 -2.19
CA LYS A 160 -15.86 -19.33 -0.75
C LYS A 160 -14.81 -18.50 -0.01
N ILE A 161 -15.20 -17.97 1.14
CA ILE A 161 -14.28 -17.41 2.14
C ILE A 161 -13.20 -18.45 2.47
N GLY A 162 -11.94 -18.03 2.42
CA GLY A 162 -10.76 -18.87 2.59
C GLY A 162 -10.14 -19.40 1.28
N GLU A 163 -10.83 -19.35 0.14
CA GLU A 163 -10.25 -19.67 -1.17
C GLU A 163 -9.34 -18.54 -1.67
N THR A 164 -8.45 -18.84 -2.63
CA THR A 164 -7.40 -17.92 -3.07
C THR A 164 -7.57 -17.39 -4.49
N VAL A 165 -7.13 -16.15 -4.66
CA VAL A 165 -6.94 -15.46 -5.93
C VAL A 165 -5.45 -15.19 -6.09
N ILE A 166 -4.89 -15.56 -7.23
CA ILE A 166 -3.47 -15.37 -7.56
C ILE A 166 -3.38 -14.31 -8.65
N LEU A 167 -2.57 -13.28 -8.42
CA LEU A 167 -2.28 -12.22 -9.40
C LEU A 167 -0.78 -12.24 -9.71
N THR A 168 -0.42 -12.09 -10.98
CA THR A 168 0.98 -12.03 -11.43
C THR A 168 1.21 -10.79 -12.29
N ASP A 169 2.33 -10.10 -12.09
CA ASP A 169 2.75 -9.01 -12.99
C ASP A 169 3.50 -9.53 -14.24
N ARG A 170 4.10 -8.61 -15.00
CA ARG A 170 4.85 -8.92 -16.23
C ARG A 170 6.26 -9.47 -15.95
N ASP A 171 6.85 -9.14 -14.81
CA ASP A 171 8.22 -9.53 -14.43
C ASP A 171 8.25 -10.87 -13.66
N GLY A 172 7.09 -11.36 -13.20
CA GLY A 172 6.92 -12.64 -12.54
C GLY A 172 6.76 -12.56 -11.02
N ARG A 173 6.48 -11.37 -10.47
CA ARG A 173 6.04 -11.23 -9.08
C ARG A 173 4.64 -11.83 -8.95
N GLU A 174 4.45 -12.64 -7.93
CA GLU A 174 3.19 -13.33 -7.63
C GLU A 174 2.63 -12.81 -6.31
N MET A 175 1.35 -12.48 -6.28
CA MET A 175 0.62 -12.13 -5.08
C MET A 175 -0.55 -13.09 -4.89
N VAL A 176 -0.69 -13.62 -3.67
CA VAL A 176 -1.78 -14.50 -3.28
C VAL A 176 -2.67 -13.74 -2.31
N PHE A 177 -3.94 -13.60 -2.67
CA PHE A 177 -5.00 -13.02 -1.86
C PHE A 177 -5.94 -14.14 -1.40
N GLN A 178 -6.51 -14.02 -0.21
CA GLN A 178 -7.50 -14.95 0.34
C GLN A 178 -8.85 -14.24 0.49
N VAL A 179 -9.91 -14.83 -0.05
CA VAL A 179 -11.27 -14.29 0.05
C VAL A 179 -11.69 -14.18 1.51
N THR A 180 -12.03 -12.97 1.94
CA THR A 180 -12.52 -12.68 3.28
C THR A 180 -14.04 -12.53 3.32
N GLU A 181 -14.64 -12.10 2.20
CA GLU A 181 -16.04 -11.68 2.14
C GLU A 181 -16.59 -11.78 0.70
N MET A 182 -17.90 -11.99 0.57
CA MET A 182 -18.62 -11.94 -0.70
C MET A 182 -20.00 -11.33 -0.47
N VAL A 183 -20.35 -10.27 -1.20
CA VAL A 183 -21.63 -9.55 -1.07
C VAL A 183 -22.20 -9.28 -2.45
N SER A 184 -23.52 -9.41 -2.61
CA SER A 184 -24.25 -8.93 -3.78
C SER A 184 -24.93 -7.61 -3.44
N TYR A 185 -24.81 -6.62 -4.30
CA TYR A 185 -25.47 -5.31 -4.19
C TYR A 185 -26.36 -5.06 -5.41
N GLU A 186 -27.50 -4.41 -5.22
CA GLU A 186 -28.19 -3.78 -6.36
C GLU A 186 -27.27 -2.71 -6.97
N THR A 187 -27.23 -2.61 -8.31
CA THR A 187 -26.19 -1.83 -9.02
C THR A 187 -26.15 -0.36 -8.60
N ASP A 188 -27.30 0.24 -8.31
CA ASP A 188 -27.42 1.65 -7.90
C ASP A 188 -27.22 1.87 -6.38
N GLU A 189 -27.18 0.79 -5.57
CA GLU A 189 -27.00 0.84 -4.11
C GLU A 189 -25.59 0.42 -3.64
N ALA A 190 -24.69 0.05 -4.57
CA ALA A 190 -23.36 -0.45 -4.25
C ALA A 190 -22.48 0.60 -3.53
N PRO A 191 -21.88 0.29 -2.35
CA PRO A 191 -21.12 1.25 -1.56
C PRO A 191 -19.76 1.56 -2.17
N ILE A 192 -19.70 2.54 -3.07
CA ILE A 192 -18.50 2.93 -3.84
C ILE A 192 -17.28 3.19 -2.96
N GLU A 193 -17.44 3.80 -1.78
CA GLU A 193 -16.31 4.04 -0.85
C GLU A 193 -15.75 2.76 -0.22
N GLU A 194 -16.57 1.72 -0.01
CA GLU A 194 -16.12 0.41 0.48
C GLU A 194 -15.50 -0.43 -0.66
N ILE A 195 -15.97 -0.23 -1.89
CA ILE A 195 -15.55 -1.01 -3.06
C ILE A 195 -14.26 -0.46 -3.70
N PHE A 196 -14.08 0.87 -3.75
CA PHE A 196 -12.95 1.54 -4.43
C PHE A 196 -12.04 2.33 -3.48
N GLY A 197 -12.40 2.47 -2.21
CA GLY A 197 -11.76 3.41 -1.28
C GLY A 197 -10.48 2.92 -0.60
N SER A 198 -10.01 3.74 0.34
CA SER A 198 -8.79 3.51 1.10
C SER A 198 -9.01 2.52 2.26
N SER A 199 -8.01 1.68 2.52
CA SER A 199 -8.03 0.70 3.60
C SER A 199 -6.66 0.63 4.28
N GLY A 200 -6.63 0.28 5.57
CA GLY A 200 -5.38 -0.03 6.27
C GLY A 200 -4.72 -1.34 5.81
N LYS A 201 -5.52 -2.19 5.15
CA LYS A 201 -5.17 -3.52 4.63
C LYS A 201 -4.78 -3.47 3.15
N ARG A 202 -4.18 -4.57 2.65
CA ARG A 202 -3.82 -4.77 1.24
C ARG A 202 -4.91 -5.62 0.57
N MET A 203 -5.93 -4.98 -0.01
CA MET A 203 -7.16 -5.64 -0.48
C MET A 203 -7.24 -5.68 -2.02
N ILE A 204 -7.90 -6.71 -2.55
CA ILE A 204 -8.51 -6.69 -3.89
C ILE A 204 -10.02 -6.91 -3.78
N ASN A 205 -10.76 -6.32 -4.71
CA ASN A 205 -12.20 -6.58 -4.89
C ASN A 205 -12.41 -7.07 -6.34
N LEU A 206 -12.91 -8.30 -6.50
CA LEU A 206 -13.34 -8.83 -7.81
C LEU A 206 -14.83 -8.55 -8.01
N ILE A 207 -15.19 -7.97 -9.16
CA ILE A 207 -16.57 -7.55 -9.47
C ILE A 207 -17.08 -8.29 -10.70
N THR A 208 -18.31 -8.81 -10.63
CA THR A 208 -19.05 -9.32 -11.80
C THR A 208 -20.56 -9.09 -11.68
N CYS A 209 -21.27 -9.25 -12.80
CA CYS A 209 -22.73 -9.14 -12.88
C CYS A 209 -23.41 -10.39 -12.29
N ILE A 210 -24.54 -10.22 -11.60
CA ILE A 210 -25.32 -11.34 -11.03
C ILE A 210 -26.82 -10.99 -10.95
N GLY A 211 -27.68 -11.95 -10.62
CA GLY A 211 -29.14 -11.80 -10.72
C GLY A 211 -29.64 -12.02 -12.16
N ASP A 212 -30.93 -11.77 -12.40
CA ASP A 212 -31.53 -11.92 -13.73
C ASP A 212 -31.12 -10.79 -14.70
N PHE A 213 -31.03 -11.11 -16.00
CA PHE A 213 -30.73 -10.12 -17.03
C PHE A 213 -31.98 -9.30 -17.41
N ASN A 214 -32.04 -8.04 -16.97
CA ASN A 214 -33.15 -7.15 -17.28
C ASN A 214 -32.99 -6.55 -18.69
N ARG A 215 -33.72 -7.13 -19.65
CA ARG A 215 -33.77 -6.73 -21.06
C ARG A 215 -34.25 -5.29 -21.33
N LYS A 216 -34.79 -4.56 -20.33
CA LYS A 216 -35.17 -3.13 -20.49
C LYS A 216 -33.97 -2.20 -20.32
N ILE A 217 -33.03 -2.55 -19.43
CA ILE A 217 -31.80 -1.79 -19.16
C ILE A 217 -30.59 -2.38 -19.90
N GLY A 218 -30.67 -3.62 -20.37
CA GLY A 218 -29.60 -4.29 -21.11
C GLY A 218 -28.47 -4.79 -20.22
N SER A 219 -28.72 -4.98 -18.93
CA SER A 219 -27.75 -5.39 -17.92
C SER A 219 -28.40 -6.30 -16.87
N HIS A 220 -27.57 -6.89 -16.02
CA HIS A 220 -28.02 -7.52 -14.77
C HIS A 220 -28.29 -6.47 -13.70
N GLU A 221 -29.22 -6.74 -12.80
CA GLU A 221 -29.64 -5.79 -11.76
C GLU A 221 -28.66 -5.74 -10.56
N GLU A 222 -27.95 -6.84 -10.27
CA GLU A 222 -27.00 -6.93 -9.15
C GLU A 222 -25.52 -6.99 -9.60
N ARG A 223 -24.62 -6.66 -8.66
CA ARG A 223 -23.17 -6.84 -8.75
C ARG A 223 -22.67 -7.68 -7.59
N LEU A 224 -22.05 -8.83 -7.88
CA LEU A 224 -21.30 -9.62 -6.91
C LEU A 224 -19.91 -8.98 -6.74
N VAL A 225 -19.59 -8.63 -5.49
CA VAL A 225 -18.25 -8.21 -5.06
C VAL A 225 -17.65 -9.33 -4.21
N VAL A 226 -16.47 -9.81 -4.58
CA VAL A 226 -15.67 -10.76 -3.80
C VAL A 226 -14.42 -10.05 -3.29
N SER A 227 -14.39 -9.79 -1.98
CA SER A 227 -13.31 -9.06 -1.30
C SER A 227 -12.26 -10.06 -0.79
N ALA A 228 -10.98 -9.80 -1.06
CA ALA A 228 -9.88 -10.66 -0.65
C ALA A 228 -8.68 -9.87 -0.11
N GLU A 229 -8.08 -10.36 0.98
CA GLU A 229 -6.92 -9.75 1.63
C GLU A 229 -5.62 -10.46 1.22
N LEU A 230 -4.54 -9.71 1.02
CA LEU A 230 -3.24 -10.26 0.66
C LEU A 230 -2.68 -11.15 1.79
N VAL A 231 -2.30 -12.39 1.45
CA VAL A 231 -1.67 -13.36 2.36
C VAL A 231 -0.26 -13.77 1.96
N SER A 232 0.19 -13.45 0.73
CA SER A 232 1.58 -13.65 0.30
C SER A 232 1.93 -12.77 -0.91
N ASP A 233 3.19 -12.32 -1.01
CA ASP A 233 3.73 -11.48 -2.09
C ASP A 233 5.18 -11.91 -2.35
N SER A 234 5.50 -12.43 -3.54
CA SER A 234 6.79 -13.09 -3.78
C SER A 234 8.00 -12.14 -3.73
N ALA A 235 7.78 -10.83 -3.82
CA ALA A 235 8.82 -9.81 -3.62
C ALA A 235 9.03 -9.47 -2.13
N THR A 236 8.03 -9.71 -1.27
CA THR A 236 8.16 -9.58 0.19
C THR A 236 7.96 -10.92 0.88
N LYS A 237 9.06 -11.58 1.22
CA LYS A 237 9.04 -12.68 2.18
C LYS A 237 8.71 -12.15 3.58
N GLU A 238 7.45 -11.82 3.83
CA GLU A 238 6.89 -11.49 5.15
C GLU A 238 6.80 -12.78 6.00
N LYS A 239 7.97 -13.35 6.28
CA LYS A 239 8.15 -14.50 7.16
C LYS A 239 8.83 -14.02 8.43
N GLU A 240 8.37 -14.48 9.60
CA GLU A 240 9.16 -14.33 10.83
C GLU A 240 10.60 -14.82 10.57
N PRO A 241 11.64 -14.07 10.96
CA PRO A 241 13.01 -14.47 10.71
C PRO A 241 13.31 -15.80 11.40
N GLU A 242 14.07 -16.67 10.74
CA GLU A 242 14.39 -18.00 11.28
C GLU A 242 15.21 -17.89 12.58
N PRO A 243 14.92 -18.68 13.63
CA PRO A 243 15.62 -18.59 14.90
C PRO A 243 17.10 -19.02 14.78
N PRO A 244 18.02 -18.41 15.55
CA PRO A 244 19.42 -18.80 15.55
C PRO A 244 19.59 -20.25 16.03
N THR A 245 20.48 -20.99 15.35
CA THR A 245 20.73 -22.41 15.66
C THR A 245 21.93 -22.58 16.57
N ASN A 246 22.05 -23.76 17.20
CA ASN A 246 23.17 -24.12 18.08
C ASN A 246 23.43 -23.07 19.19
N VAL A 247 22.36 -22.56 19.82
CA VAL A 247 22.49 -21.64 20.95
C VAL A 247 23.01 -22.41 22.17
N LYS A 248 24.16 -22.00 22.68
CA LYS A 248 24.84 -22.61 23.84
C LYS A 248 25.16 -21.57 24.89
N ALA A 249 24.91 -21.91 26.15
CA ALA A 249 25.29 -21.17 27.35
C ALA A 249 26.38 -21.95 28.10
N THR A 250 27.49 -21.28 28.37
CA THR A 250 28.57 -21.75 29.26
C THR A 250 28.68 -20.78 30.43
N SER A 251 29.37 -21.17 31.51
CA SER A 251 29.47 -20.38 32.75
C SER A 251 29.81 -18.89 32.57
N SER A 252 30.57 -18.54 31.52
CA SER A 252 31.02 -17.18 31.23
C SER A 252 30.48 -16.56 29.94
N ASN A 253 29.66 -17.26 29.13
CA ASN A 253 29.18 -16.71 27.86
C ASN A 253 28.03 -17.49 27.21
N ILE A 254 27.31 -16.81 26.33
CA ILE A 254 26.35 -17.40 25.37
C ILE A 254 26.92 -17.27 23.95
N SER A 255 26.74 -18.29 23.11
CA SER A 255 27.13 -18.29 21.69
C SER A 255 26.10 -19.00 20.81
N TRP A 256 26.07 -18.69 19.52
CA TRP A 256 25.12 -19.27 18.56
C TRP A 256 25.68 -19.25 17.13
N TYR A 257 24.99 -19.94 16.21
CA TYR A 257 25.27 -19.83 14.77
C TYR A 257 24.39 -18.77 14.11
N ALA A 258 24.99 -17.99 13.21
CA ALA A 258 24.28 -16.97 12.44
C ALA A 258 23.23 -17.61 11.51
N VAL A 259 22.08 -16.95 11.43
CA VAL A 259 21.01 -17.26 10.48
C VAL A 259 21.49 -16.89 9.08
N ARG A 260 21.18 -17.73 8.09
CA ARG A 260 21.56 -17.53 6.67
C ARG A 260 20.43 -16.86 5.89
N ASP A 261 20.01 -15.72 6.40
CA ASP A 261 19.04 -14.83 5.77
C ASP A 261 19.66 -13.43 5.75
N ASP A 262 19.58 -12.73 4.62
CA ASP A 262 20.32 -11.50 4.38
C ASP A 262 19.52 -10.23 4.75
N ALA A 263 18.29 -10.38 5.23
CA ALA A 263 17.50 -9.36 5.92
C ALA A 263 17.82 -9.27 7.44
N ILE A 264 18.57 -10.22 8.02
CA ILE A 264 18.90 -10.20 9.45
C ILE A 264 19.88 -9.06 9.76
N ILE A 265 19.48 -8.10 10.59
CA ILE A 265 20.37 -7.01 11.03
C ILE A 265 21.12 -7.35 12.32
N GLY A 266 20.61 -8.29 13.12
CA GLY A 266 21.23 -8.70 14.38
C GLY A 266 20.41 -9.68 15.20
N TYR A 267 20.72 -9.73 16.49
CA TYR A 267 20.21 -10.71 17.45
C TYR A 267 19.96 -10.05 18.81
N ARG A 268 18.85 -10.39 19.48
CA ARG A 268 18.57 -9.96 20.86
C ARG A 268 18.74 -11.14 21.81
N ILE A 269 19.36 -10.88 22.96
CA ILE A 269 19.67 -11.89 23.98
C ILE A 269 18.79 -11.63 25.21
N TYR A 270 18.15 -12.68 25.69
CA TYR A 270 17.22 -12.65 26.83
C TYR A 270 17.69 -13.58 27.95
N GLU A 271 17.42 -13.18 29.18
CA GLU A 271 17.37 -14.08 30.32
C GLU A 271 15.93 -14.23 30.83
N GLU A 272 15.65 -15.33 31.51
CA GLU A 272 14.39 -15.62 32.19
C GLU A 272 14.70 -16.18 33.58
N ASP A 273 14.06 -15.66 34.63
CA ASP A 273 14.14 -16.26 35.96
C ASP A 273 13.21 -17.48 36.07
N LYS A 274 13.74 -18.64 36.49
CA LYS A 274 12.97 -19.90 36.54
C LYS A 274 11.89 -19.95 37.63
N LYS A 275 11.88 -18.99 38.57
CA LYS A 275 10.95 -18.94 39.71
C LYS A 275 9.81 -17.95 39.47
N THR A 276 10.09 -16.81 38.83
CA THR A 276 9.06 -15.80 38.50
C THR A 276 8.52 -15.92 37.08
N GLY A 277 9.27 -16.51 36.14
CA GLY A 277 8.96 -16.47 34.70
C GLY A 277 9.20 -15.11 34.05
N GLU A 278 9.83 -14.16 34.76
CA GLU A 278 10.13 -12.83 34.24
C GLU A 278 11.22 -12.92 33.17
N ILE A 279 10.88 -12.49 31.94
CA ILE A 279 11.81 -12.45 30.80
C ILE A 279 12.34 -11.02 30.62
N LYS A 280 13.66 -10.87 30.57
CA LYS A 280 14.35 -9.60 30.41
C LYS A 280 15.35 -9.65 29.24
N LYS A 281 15.31 -8.65 28.36
CA LYS A 281 16.38 -8.46 27.36
C LYS A 281 17.63 -7.97 28.08
N ILE A 282 18.77 -8.65 27.87
CA ILE A 282 20.04 -8.35 28.54
C ILE A 282 21.11 -7.77 27.61
N ASP A 283 21.10 -8.14 26.33
CA ASP A 283 22.09 -7.64 25.37
C ASP A 283 21.56 -7.70 23.92
N THR A 284 22.27 -7.09 22.98
CA THR A 284 21.91 -7.03 21.56
C THR A 284 23.17 -6.96 20.70
N VAL A 285 23.25 -7.80 19.66
CA VAL A 285 24.47 -8.07 18.88
C VAL A 285 24.20 -7.93 17.39
N SER A 286 25.01 -7.15 16.68
CA SER A 286 24.87 -6.90 15.24
C SER A 286 25.09 -8.18 14.41
N LEU A 287 24.59 -8.24 13.17
CA LEU A 287 24.91 -9.34 12.25
C LEU A 287 26.43 -9.49 12.04
N PHE A 288 27.17 -8.39 12.15
CA PHE A 288 28.60 -8.33 11.82
C PHE A 288 29.53 -8.60 13.02
N ASP A 289 29.01 -8.51 14.25
CA ASP A 289 29.73 -8.85 15.47
C ASP A 289 29.99 -10.36 15.61
N ARG A 290 30.84 -10.75 16.56
CA ARG A 290 30.95 -12.17 16.95
C ARG A 290 29.61 -12.64 17.53
N LYS A 291 29.15 -13.82 17.12
CA LYS A 291 27.90 -14.46 17.63
C LYS A 291 28.12 -15.08 19.02
N LYS A 292 28.57 -14.23 19.95
CA LYS A 292 28.95 -14.56 21.32
C LYS A 292 28.82 -13.31 22.21
N VAL A 293 28.19 -13.46 23.37
CA VAL A 293 28.19 -12.46 24.47
C VAL A 293 28.88 -13.06 25.68
N GLU A 294 29.84 -12.35 26.28
CA GLU A 294 30.47 -12.74 27.55
C GLU A 294 29.56 -12.31 28.72
N LEU A 295 29.00 -13.26 29.47
CA LEU A 295 28.11 -13.01 30.61
C LEU A 295 28.13 -14.17 31.61
N GLN A 296 28.01 -13.88 32.91
CA GLN A 296 27.97 -14.91 33.95
C GLN A 296 26.60 -15.59 33.98
N THR A 297 26.52 -16.87 33.62
CA THR A 297 25.24 -17.59 33.55
C THR A 297 24.84 -18.17 34.90
N SER A 298 23.59 -17.96 35.33
CA SER A 298 23.06 -18.54 36.58
C SER A 298 22.32 -19.87 36.35
N PRO A 299 22.50 -20.90 37.20
CA PRO A 299 21.65 -22.09 37.22
C PRO A 299 20.16 -21.79 37.46
N ASP A 300 19.83 -20.69 38.14
CA ASP A 300 18.46 -20.25 38.40
C ASP A 300 17.78 -19.60 37.17
N LYS A 301 18.49 -19.37 36.07
CA LYS A 301 17.95 -18.72 34.87
C LYS A 301 17.91 -19.64 33.64
N ARG A 302 17.00 -19.34 32.71
CA ARG A 302 17.07 -19.77 31.31
C ARG A 302 17.56 -18.59 30.48
N TYR A 303 18.10 -18.88 29.30
CA TYR A 303 18.57 -17.86 28.36
C TYR A 303 18.11 -18.18 26.95
N PHE A 304 17.85 -17.14 26.16
CA PHE A 304 17.34 -17.27 24.80
C PHE A 304 18.01 -16.26 23.87
N VAL A 305 18.08 -16.58 22.58
CA VAL A 305 18.48 -15.65 21.53
C VAL A 305 17.39 -15.62 20.45
N THR A 306 17.05 -14.43 19.96
CA THR A 306 16.25 -14.22 18.76
C THR A 306 17.12 -13.61 17.66
N SER A 307 16.78 -13.83 16.40
CA SER A 307 17.28 -13.04 15.26
C SER A 307 16.29 -11.91 14.95
N VAL A 308 16.77 -10.83 14.32
CA VAL A 308 16.00 -9.59 14.09
C VAL A 308 16.19 -9.10 12.64
N ASP A 309 15.09 -8.75 11.96
CA ASP A 309 15.08 -8.23 10.57
C ASP A 309 15.02 -6.68 10.48
N VAL A 310 14.61 -6.08 9.34
CA VAL A 310 15.06 -4.73 8.92
C VAL A 310 14.29 -3.45 9.30
N ASP A 311 13.00 -3.29 9.59
CA ASP A 311 11.81 -4.12 9.90
C ASP A 311 11.63 -4.66 11.33
N LEU A 312 12.72 -5.00 12.03
CA LEU A 312 12.76 -5.18 13.49
C LEU A 312 11.84 -6.27 14.10
N ASN A 313 11.27 -7.16 13.28
CA ASN A 313 10.55 -8.35 13.74
C ASN A 313 11.53 -9.32 14.38
N GLU A 314 11.08 -10.07 15.39
CA GLU A 314 11.91 -11.06 16.07
C GLU A 314 11.52 -12.49 15.71
N SER A 315 12.52 -13.37 15.66
CA SER A 315 12.28 -14.80 15.59
C SER A 315 11.58 -15.33 16.84
N LYS A 316 11.06 -16.55 16.73
CA LYS A 316 10.79 -17.38 17.91
C LYS A 316 12.07 -17.51 18.76
N LYS A 317 11.92 -17.57 20.08
CA LYS A 317 13.04 -17.61 21.04
C LYS A 317 13.77 -18.96 20.99
N ALA A 318 15.02 -18.98 20.53
CA ALA A 318 15.88 -20.15 20.59
C ALA A 318 16.49 -20.27 21.99
N GLN A 319 16.12 -21.29 22.77
CA GLN A 319 16.67 -21.50 24.11
C GLN A 319 18.13 -21.97 24.05
N ALA A 320 18.97 -21.41 24.91
CA ALA A 320 20.34 -21.87 25.09
C ALA A 320 20.38 -23.25 25.77
N THR A 321 21.18 -24.15 25.21
CA THR A 321 21.58 -25.42 25.82
C THR A 321 22.84 -25.23 26.66
N GLN A 322 22.98 -25.99 27.75
CA GLN A 322 24.18 -26.05 28.59
C GLN A 322 25.02 -27.27 28.24
#